data_AF-A0A4Z1A1A6-F1
#
_entry.id   AF-A0A4Z1A1A6-F1
#
_cell.length_a   1.000
_cell.length_b   1.000
_cell.length_c   1.000
_cell.angle_alpha   90.00
_cell.angle_beta   90.00
_cell.angle_gamma   90.00
#
_symmetry.space_group_name_H-M   'P 1'
#
loop_
_entity.id
_entity.type
_entity.pdbx_description
1 polymer ?
#
loop_
_entity_poly.entity_id
_entity_poly.type
_entity_poly.pdbx_seq_one_letter_code
_entity_poly.pdbx_strand_id
1 'polypeptide(L)'
;MMSSILQKLQSPIGWAYRISFSLTQFESKTWFYFATYTLLFFLNCLWNWDAFQEENFNLLTSRHEPNTLIPFWKLYPFQILSIYFLAFTFVTFTSLVLFLLSYAFRLESKKQAFPIVNISFRSFFMFFCILFLGNKILGFFHSYSNYGMVLFAYWMILLSFFVQFYAHSVSNELAKTNSCNPRNLAFISYFLPLSYILMVLVILG
;
A
#
# COMPACT_ATOMS: atom_id res chain seq x y z
N MET A 1 -28.31 24.58 -33.58
CA MET A 1 -28.51 23.97 -32.24
C MET A 1 -27.54 22.80 -31.97
N MET A 2 -27.02 22.10 -32.98
CA MET A 2 -26.02 21.03 -32.82
C MET A 2 -24.57 21.54 -32.58
N SER A 3 -24.26 22.77 -32.96
CA SER A 3 -22.92 23.38 -32.83
C SER A 3 -22.55 23.74 -31.38
N SER A 4 -23.52 24.10 -30.53
CA SER A 4 -23.26 24.49 -29.13
C SER A 4 -22.97 23.30 -28.21
N ILE A 5 -23.46 22.10 -28.58
CA ILE A 5 -23.17 20.85 -27.87
C ILE A 5 -21.74 20.39 -28.19
N LEU A 6 -21.33 20.45 -29.47
CA LEU A 6 -19.97 20.14 -29.90
C LEU A 6 -18.92 21.11 -29.33
N GLN A 7 -19.24 22.40 -29.21
CA GLN A 7 -18.35 23.38 -28.55
C GLN A 7 -18.24 23.17 -27.03
N LYS A 8 -19.31 22.74 -26.34
CA LYS A 8 -19.24 22.36 -24.92
C LYS A 8 -18.38 21.12 -24.69
N LEU A 9 -18.39 20.18 -25.64
CA LEU A 9 -17.59 18.96 -25.63
C LEU A 9 -16.07 19.19 -25.79
N GLN A 10 -15.65 20.30 -26.41
CA GLN A 10 -14.23 20.67 -26.59
C GLN A 10 -13.72 21.68 -25.55
N SER A 11 -14.57 22.14 -24.62
CA SER A 11 -14.14 23.08 -23.59
C SER A 11 -13.11 22.43 -22.64
N PRO A 12 -12.06 23.16 -22.21
CA PRO A 12 -11.07 22.64 -21.25
C PRO A 12 -11.71 22.19 -19.92
N ILE A 13 -12.86 22.77 -19.57
CA ILE A 13 -13.69 22.36 -18.43
C ILE A 13 -14.30 20.97 -18.68
N GLY A 14 -14.86 20.72 -19.88
CA GLY A 14 -15.36 19.40 -20.26
C GLY A 14 -14.27 18.32 -20.29
N TRP A 15 -13.03 18.68 -20.69
CA TRP A 15 -11.87 17.82 -20.58
C TRP A 15 -11.47 17.55 -19.13
N ALA A 16 -11.42 18.57 -18.27
CA ALA A 16 -11.13 18.41 -16.85
C ALA A 16 -12.13 17.47 -16.15
N TYR A 17 -13.43 17.59 -16.46
CA TYR A 17 -14.45 16.69 -15.94
C TYR A 17 -14.32 15.25 -16.49
N ARG A 18 -13.95 15.07 -17.77
CA ARG A 18 -13.70 13.74 -18.32
C ARG A 18 -12.46 13.10 -17.73
N ILE A 19 -11.40 13.88 -17.52
CA ILE A 19 -10.17 13.42 -16.90
C ILE A 19 -10.43 13.05 -15.44
N SER A 20 -11.17 13.87 -14.67
CA SER A 20 -11.50 13.56 -13.27
C SER A 20 -12.44 12.35 -13.14
N PHE A 21 -13.43 12.22 -14.02
CA PHE A 21 -14.31 11.05 -14.06
C PHE A 21 -13.56 9.79 -14.52
N SER A 22 -12.69 9.90 -15.52
CA SER A 22 -11.85 8.80 -15.98
C SER A 22 -10.84 8.39 -14.91
N LEU A 23 -10.26 9.33 -14.17
CA LEU A 23 -9.36 9.09 -13.04
C LEU A 23 -10.07 8.36 -11.91
N THR A 24 -11.28 8.75 -11.53
CA THR A 24 -12.04 8.06 -10.48
C THR A 24 -12.44 6.64 -10.90
N GLN A 25 -12.79 6.43 -12.18
CA GLN A 25 -12.99 5.07 -12.71
C GLN A 25 -11.71 4.24 -12.73
N PHE A 26 -10.56 4.85 -12.99
CA PHE A 26 -9.27 4.16 -13.00
C PHE A 26 -8.79 3.84 -11.57
N GLU A 27 -8.99 4.76 -10.63
CA GLU A 27 -8.67 4.59 -9.21
C GLU A 27 -9.47 3.46 -8.56
N SER A 28 -10.68 3.20 -9.08
CA SER A 28 -11.53 2.10 -8.63
C SER A 28 -10.96 0.70 -8.93
N LYS A 29 -9.95 0.59 -9.81
CA LYS A 29 -9.33 -0.69 -10.16
C LYS A 29 -8.40 -1.18 -9.05
N THR A 30 -8.49 -2.48 -8.71
CA THR A 30 -7.66 -3.12 -7.67
C THR A 30 -6.15 -2.93 -7.88
N TRP A 31 -5.71 -2.94 -9.14
CA TRP A 31 -4.29 -2.84 -9.51
C TRP A 31 -3.79 -1.40 -9.65
N PHE A 32 -4.65 -0.38 -9.51
CA PHE A 32 -4.27 1.01 -9.71
C PHE A 32 -3.10 1.43 -8.81
N TYR A 33 -3.24 1.26 -7.49
CA TYR A 33 -2.18 1.64 -6.55
C TYR A 33 -0.91 0.81 -6.71
N PHE A 34 -1.03 -0.46 -7.12
CA PHE A 34 0.13 -1.28 -7.47
C PHE A 34 0.91 -0.70 -8.66
N ALA A 35 0.22 -0.34 -9.74
CA ALA A 35 0.84 0.27 -10.91
C ALA A 35 1.44 1.64 -10.56
N THR A 36 0.72 2.47 -9.81
CA THR A 36 1.20 3.78 -9.36
C THR A 36 2.45 3.66 -8.49
N TYR A 37 2.46 2.75 -7.50
CA TYR A 37 3.63 2.52 -6.66
C TYR A 37 4.85 2.08 -7.50
N THR A 38 4.62 1.14 -8.40
CA THR A 38 5.66 0.61 -9.28
C THR A 38 6.25 1.70 -10.17
N LEU A 39 5.40 2.52 -10.78
CA LEU A 39 5.80 3.65 -11.61
C LEU A 39 6.59 4.68 -10.79
N LEU A 40 6.10 5.07 -9.61
CA LEU A 40 6.79 6.01 -8.72
C LEU A 40 8.18 5.50 -8.32
N PHE A 41 8.29 4.21 -7.98
CA PHE A 41 9.56 3.59 -7.62
C PHE A 41 10.55 3.60 -8.80
N PHE A 42 10.11 3.20 -10.00
CA PHE A 42 10.98 3.21 -11.18
C PHE A 42 11.39 4.62 -11.61
N LEU A 43 10.46 5.58 -11.61
CA LEU A 43 10.80 6.98 -11.89
C LEU A 43 11.85 7.50 -10.89
N ASN A 44 11.70 7.18 -9.62
CA ASN A 44 12.68 7.55 -8.61
C ASN A 44 14.05 6.88 -8.83
N CYS A 45 14.07 5.60 -9.24
CA CYS A 45 15.30 4.88 -9.58
C CYS A 45 16.00 5.49 -10.79
N LEU A 46 15.24 5.87 -11.83
CA LEU A 46 15.79 6.51 -13.02
C LEU A 46 16.31 7.93 -12.70
N TRP A 47 15.59 8.68 -11.87
CA TRP A 47 15.98 10.05 -11.52
C TRP A 47 17.24 10.11 -10.66
N ASN A 48 17.44 9.14 -9.77
CA ASN A 48 18.57 9.09 -8.83
C ASN A 48 19.52 7.92 -9.12
N TRP A 49 19.64 7.55 -10.40
CA TRP A 49 20.36 6.34 -10.81
C TRP A 49 21.80 6.31 -10.29
N ASP A 50 22.53 7.41 -10.48
CA ASP A 50 23.94 7.50 -10.09
C ASP A 50 24.14 7.33 -8.57
N ALA A 51 23.29 7.98 -7.77
CA ALA A 51 23.32 7.85 -6.31
C ALA A 51 23.01 6.42 -5.85
N PHE A 52 22.07 5.73 -6.51
CA PHE A 52 21.75 4.34 -6.20
C PHE A 52 22.83 3.36 -6.67
N GLN A 53 23.56 3.66 -7.75
CA GLN A 53 24.73 2.89 -8.13
C GLN A 53 25.86 3.04 -7.12
N GLU A 54 26.11 4.25 -6.64
CA GLU A 54 27.08 4.52 -5.57
C GLU A 54 26.69 3.78 -4.27
N GLU A 55 25.41 3.83 -3.88
CA GLU A 55 24.92 3.12 -2.71
C GLU A 55 25.06 1.59 -2.86
N ASN A 56 24.72 1.03 -4.02
CA ASN A 56 24.93 -0.38 -4.33
C ASN A 56 26.42 -0.75 -4.25
N PHE A 57 27.31 0.09 -4.78
CA PHE A 57 28.75 -0.13 -4.73
C PHE A 57 29.27 -0.07 -3.29
N ASN A 58 28.83 0.90 -2.50
CA ASN A 58 29.17 1.03 -1.09
C ASN A 58 28.68 -0.17 -0.28
N LEU A 59 27.48 -0.68 -0.56
CA LEU A 59 26.99 -1.92 0.06
C LEU A 59 27.86 -3.13 -0.29
N LEU A 60 28.31 -3.23 -1.54
CA LEU A 60 29.18 -4.31 -2.02
C LEU A 60 30.59 -4.24 -1.43
N THR A 61 31.12 -3.04 -1.24
CA THR A 61 32.51 -2.79 -0.82
C THR A 61 32.70 -2.59 0.69
N SER A 62 31.66 -2.19 1.43
CA SER A 62 31.72 -1.98 2.89
C SER A 62 31.90 -3.27 3.71
N ARG A 63 31.99 -4.44 3.07
CA ARG A 63 32.24 -5.70 3.77
C ARG A 63 33.70 -5.83 4.20
N HIS A 64 33.91 -5.93 5.51
CA HIS A 64 35.18 -6.33 6.10
C HIS A 64 35.41 -7.85 6.10
N GLU A 65 34.38 -8.65 5.76
CA GLU A 65 34.48 -10.12 5.71
C GLU A 65 34.21 -10.68 4.31
N PRO A 66 35.15 -11.46 3.72
CA PRO A 66 35.08 -11.91 2.32
C PRO A 66 33.97 -12.94 2.00
N ASN A 67 33.26 -13.48 3.00
CA ASN A 67 32.34 -14.62 2.80
C ASN A 67 30.85 -14.31 2.97
N THR A 68 30.49 -13.05 3.16
CA THR A 68 29.09 -12.70 3.43
C THR A 68 28.39 -12.29 2.12
N LEU A 69 27.35 -13.03 1.71
CA LEU A 69 26.61 -12.80 0.45
C LEU A 69 25.59 -11.67 0.61
N ILE A 70 25.55 -10.68 -0.30
CA ILE A 70 24.48 -9.65 -0.31
C ILE A 70 23.27 -10.25 -1.02
N PRO A 71 22.11 -10.37 -0.37
CA PRO A 71 20.92 -10.77 -1.08
C PRO A 71 20.54 -9.72 -2.12
N PHE A 72 20.28 -10.16 -3.35
CA PHE A 72 20.04 -9.28 -4.50
C PHE A 72 18.89 -8.29 -4.28
N TRP A 73 17.88 -8.66 -3.49
CA TRP A 73 16.73 -7.80 -3.16
C TRP A 73 17.07 -6.60 -2.26
N LYS A 74 18.31 -6.49 -1.75
CA LYS A 74 18.79 -5.28 -1.07
C LYS A 74 19.32 -4.22 -2.04
N LEU A 75 19.64 -4.61 -3.28
CA LEU A 75 20.23 -3.72 -4.28
C LEU A 75 19.13 -2.97 -5.03
N TYR A 76 19.37 -1.70 -5.36
CA TYR A 76 18.52 -0.97 -6.30
C TYR A 76 18.72 -1.49 -7.72
N PRO A 77 17.66 -1.59 -8.55
CA PRO A 77 16.25 -1.32 -8.27
C PRO A 77 15.46 -2.52 -7.69
N PHE A 78 16.13 -3.64 -7.40
CA PHE A 78 15.48 -4.89 -6.99
C PHE A 78 14.77 -4.85 -5.64
N GLN A 79 15.00 -3.81 -4.83
CA GLN A 79 14.29 -3.58 -3.56
C GLN A 79 12.75 -3.57 -3.70
N ILE A 80 12.22 -3.23 -4.88
CA ILE A 80 10.78 -3.28 -5.15
C ILE A 80 10.19 -4.66 -4.91
N LEU A 81 10.97 -5.73 -5.13
CA LEU A 81 10.55 -7.11 -4.91
C LEU A 81 10.26 -7.39 -3.44
N SER A 82 10.95 -6.72 -2.52
CA SER A 82 10.69 -6.83 -1.09
C SER A 82 9.29 -6.32 -0.74
N ILE A 83 8.84 -5.24 -1.38
CA ILE A 83 7.49 -4.70 -1.19
C ILE A 83 6.43 -5.59 -1.81
N TYR A 84 6.70 -6.17 -2.99
CA TYR A 84 5.80 -7.15 -3.60
C TYR A 84 5.67 -8.41 -2.74
N PHE A 85 6.78 -8.89 -2.19
CA PHE A 85 6.78 -10.02 -1.27
C PHE A 85 5.96 -9.68 -0.01
N LEU A 86 6.14 -8.50 0.57
CA LEU A 86 5.39 -8.05 1.74
C LEU A 86 3.87 -7.92 1.45
N ALA A 87 3.50 -7.46 0.25
CA ALA A 87 2.11 -7.41 -0.18
C ALA A 87 1.51 -8.82 -0.30
N PHE A 88 2.28 -9.74 -0.91
CA PHE A 88 1.87 -11.13 -1.06
C PHE A 88 1.70 -11.82 0.31
N THR A 89 2.63 -11.62 1.24
CA THR A 89 2.51 -12.17 2.60
C THR A 89 1.33 -11.57 3.35
N PHE A 90 1.06 -10.27 3.21
CA PHE A 90 -0.09 -9.63 3.83
C PHE A 90 -1.42 -10.19 3.32
N VAL A 91 -1.56 -10.34 2.00
CA VAL A 91 -2.76 -10.90 1.36
C VAL A 91 -2.96 -12.36 1.74
N THR A 92 -1.88 -13.14 1.74
CA THR A 92 -1.91 -14.56 2.12
C THR A 92 -2.29 -14.72 3.59
N PHE A 93 -1.66 -13.95 4.47
CA PHE A 93 -1.99 -13.92 5.90
C PHE A 93 -3.45 -13.54 6.14
N THR A 94 -3.93 -12.48 5.47
CA THR A 94 -5.33 -12.06 5.56
C THR A 94 -6.28 -13.18 5.14
N SER A 95 -5.97 -13.85 4.03
CA SER A 95 -6.78 -14.94 3.50
C SER A 95 -6.84 -16.13 4.47
N LEU A 96 -5.70 -16.49 5.06
CA LEU A 96 -5.59 -17.56 6.05
C LEU A 96 -6.38 -17.22 7.32
N VAL A 97 -6.18 -16.02 7.87
CA VAL A 97 -6.90 -15.59 9.08
C VAL A 97 -8.40 -15.49 8.82
N LEU A 98 -8.82 -14.94 7.67
CA LEU A 98 -10.24 -14.91 7.29
C LEU A 98 -10.82 -16.32 7.18
N PHE A 99 -10.08 -17.26 6.59
CA PHE A 99 -10.50 -18.66 6.51
C PHE A 99 -10.66 -19.28 7.90
N LEU A 100 -9.70 -19.08 8.81
CA LEU A 100 -9.79 -19.58 10.19
C LEU A 100 -10.96 -18.95 10.96
N LEU A 101 -11.11 -17.63 10.86
CA LEU A 101 -12.19 -16.90 11.52
C LEU A 101 -13.56 -17.22 10.92
N SER A 102 -13.64 -17.62 9.65
CA SER A 102 -14.91 -17.98 9.02
C SER A 102 -15.58 -19.17 9.70
N TYR A 103 -14.80 -20.12 10.21
CA TYR A 103 -15.33 -21.24 10.98
C TYR A 103 -15.86 -20.77 12.35
N ALA A 104 -15.08 -19.96 13.06
CA ALA A 104 -15.45 -19.47 14.40
C ALA A 104 -16.67 -18.53 14.38
N PHE A 105 -16.76 -17.66 13.38
CA PHE A 105 -17.79 -16.62 13.27
C PHE A 105 -18.90 -16.96 12.25
N ARG A 106 -18.90 -18.16 11.69
CA ARG A 106 -19.86 -18.64 10.66
C ARG A 106 -19.97 -17.69 9.46
N LEU A 107 -18.84 -17.15 9.02
CA LEU A 107 -18.81 -16.23 7.88
C LEU A 107 -18.96 -17.01 6.57
N GLU A 108 -19.63 -16.44 5.58
CA GLU A 108 -19.66 -16.98 4.21
C GLU A 108 -18.32 -16.74 3.47
N SER A 109 -17.25 -17.40 3.94
CA SER A 109 -15.87 -17.21 3.48
C SER A 109 -15.71 -17.22 1.97
N LYS A 110 -16.40 -18.14 1.27
CA LYS A 110 -16.29 -18.27 -0.19
C LYS A 110 -16.74 -17.02 -0.95
N LYS A 111 -17.75 -16.29 -0.46
CA LYS A 111 -18.24 -15.06 -1.12
C LYS A 111 -17.43 -13.84 -0.70
N GLN A 112 -16.91 -13.83 0.53
CA GLN A 112 -16.23 -12.67 1.12
C GLN A 112 -14.72 -12.66 0.89
N ALA A 113 -14.09 -13.82 0.63
CA ALA A 113 -12.64 -13.92 0.49
C ALA A 113 -12.11 -13.05 -0.65
N PHE A 114 -12.71 -13.13 -1.84
CA PHE A 114 -12.22 -12.39 -3.00
C PHE A 114 -12.34 -10.86 -2.85
N PRO A 115 -13.50 -10.29 -2.43
CA PRO A 115 -13.60 -8.87 -2.12
C PRO A 115 -12.60 -8.39 -1.06
N ILE A 116 -12.43 -9.16 0.02
CA ILE A 116 -11.51 -8.79 1.10
C ILE A 116 -10.07 -8.83 0.62
N VAL A 117 -9.66 -9.85 -0.13
CA VAL A 117 -8.33 -9.93 -0.76
C VAL A 117 -8.06 -8.72 -1.65
N ASN A 118 -9.04 -8.29 -2.46
CA ASN A 118 -8.91 -7.09 -3.28
C ASN A 118 -8.78 -5.82 -2.44
N ILE A 119 -9.56 -5.70 -1.36
CA ILE A 119 -9.44 -4.58 -0.40
C ILE A 119 -8.04 -4.59 0.22
N SER A 120 -7.53 -5.75 0.64
CA SER A 120 -6.21 -5.87 1.25
C SER A 120 -5.09 -5.49 0.31
N PHE A 121 -5.10 -6.03 -0.91
CA PHE A 121 -4.12 -5.69 -1.92
C PHE A 121 -4.15 -4.19 -2.24
N ARG A 122 -5.34 -3.63 -2.49
CA ARG A 122 -5.51 -2.21 -2.84
C ARG A 122 -5.06 -1.29 -1.70
N SER A 123 -5.48 -1.58 -0.47
CA SER A 123 -5.18 -0.77 0.71
C SER A 123 -3.70 -0.80 1.05
N PHE A 124 -3.05 -1.96 0.89
CA PHE A 124 -1.62 -2.12 1.11
C PHE A 124 -0.81 -1.25 0.14
N PHE A 125 -1.08 -1.32 -1.16
CA PHE A 125 -0.36 -0.48 -2.12
C PHE A 125 -0.71 1.00 -1.99
N MET A 126 -1.95 1.34 -1.62
CA MET A 126 -2.30 2.73 -1.31
C MET A 126 -1.45 3.27 -0.16
N PHE A 127 -1.31 2.51 0.93
CA PHE A 127 -0.44 2.86 2.05
C PHE A 127 1.01 3.06 1.60
N PHE A 128 1.56 2.13 0.81
CA PHE A 128 2.94 2.25 0.31
C PHE A 128 3.14 3.41 -0.66
N CYS A 129 2.17 3.77 -1.49
CA CYS A 129 2.23 4.99 -2.31
C CYS A 129 2.35 6.25 -1.44
N ILE A 130 1.49 6.37 -0.43
CA ILE A 130 1.49 7.54 0.46
C ILE A 130 2.81 7.58 1.24
N LEU A 131 3.22 6.44 1.82
CA LEU A 131 4.48 6.29 2.56
C LEU A 131 5.68 6.70 1.71
N PHE A 132 5.74 6.22 0.47
CA PHE A 132 6.82 6.53 -0.45
C PHE A 132 6.90 8.03 -0.77
N LEU A 133 5.78 8.64 -1.14
CA LEU A 133 5.72 10.07 -1.45
C LEU A 133 6.04 10.93 -0.23
N GLY A 134 5.46 10.62 0.92
CA GLY A 134 5.72 11.37 2.16
C GLY A 134 7.16 11.23 2.62
N ASN A 135 7.79 10.05 2.51
CA ASN A 135 9.20 9.88 2.80
C ASN A 135 10.09 10.72 1.87
N LYS A 136 9.74 10.82 0.58
CA LYS A 136 10.46 11.69 -0.37
C LYS A 136 10.31 13.16 -0.04
N ILE A 137 9.10 13.61 0.27
CA ILE A 137 8.82 15.00 0.68
C ILE A 137 9.56 15.34 1.97
N LEU A 138 9.44 14.50 3.00
CA LEU A 138 10.10 14.71 4.29
C LEU A 138 11.63 14.64 4.16
N GLY A 139 12.14 13.79 3.27
CA GLY A 139 13.56 13.68 2.97
C GLY A 139 14.20 15.00 2.51
N PHE A 140 13.45 15.91 1.88
CA PHE A 140 13.96 17.26 1.57
C PHE A 140 14.26 18.10 2.82
N PHE A 141 13.66 17.75 3.95
CA PHE A 141 13.84 18.43 5.24
C PHE A 141 14.78 17.66 6.18
N HIS A 142 15.68 16.81 5.67
CA HIS A 142 16.56 15.98 6.51
C HIS A 142 17.47 16.79 7.45
N SER A 143 17.70 18.08 7.14
CA SER A 143 18.68 18.94 7.81
C SER A 143 18.11 19.59 9.08
N TYR A 144 16.81 19.45 9.31
CA TYR A 144 16.16 19.95 10.51
C TYR A 144 16.47 19.06 11.71
N SER A 145 16.81 19.66 12.86
CA SER A 145 17.13 18.94 14.10
C SER A 145 16.02 17.99 14.56
N ASN A 146 14.76 18.30 14.23
CA ASN A 146 13.59 17.52 14.61
C ASN A 146 13.15 16.51 13.52
N TYR A 147 13.94 16.31 12.46
CA TYR A 147 13.58 15.47 11.31
C TYR A 147 13.13 14.07 11.74
N GLY A 148 13.89 13.41 12.63
CA GLY A 148 13.55 12.07 13.11
C GLY A 148 12.20 12.00 13.84
N MET A 149 11.88 13.01 14.66
CA MET A 149 10.60 13.06 15.36
C MET A 149 9.43 13.29 14.40
N VAL A 150 9.60 14.17 13.41
CA VAL A 150 8.59 14.44 12.38
C VAL A 150 8.36 13.20 11.52
N LEU A 151 9.43 12.51 11.11
CA LEU A 151 9.36 11.27 10.34
C LEU A 151 8.62 10.17 11.11
N PHE A 152 8.96 9.99 12.39
CA PHE A 152 8.28 9.04 13.26
C PHE A 152 6.78 9.36 13.43
N ALA A 153 6.45 10.63 13.71
CA ALA A 153 5.07 11.07 13.84
C ALA A 153 4.28 10.82 12.54
N TYR A 154 4.87 11.11 11.38
CA TYR A 154 4.31 10.83 10.08
C TYR A 154 4.01 9.33 9.88
N TRP A 155 4.97 8.44 10.21
CA TRP A 155 4.75 7.00 10.10
C TRP A 155 3.64 6.49 11.02
N MET A 156 3.58 6.97 12.27
CA MET A 156 2.54 6.56 13.23
C MET A 156 1.14 7.04 12.81
N ILE A 157 1.03 8.28 12.31
CA ILE A 157 -0.23 8.80 11.75
C ILE A 157 -0.66 7.96 10.55
N LEU A 158 0.25 7.71 9.62
CA LEU A 158 -0.06 6.96 8.41
C LEU A 158 -0.45 5.51 8.71
N LEU A 159 0.22 4.87 9.66
CA LEU A 159 -0.12 3.52 10.11
C LEU A 159 -1.53 3.47 10.73
N SER A 160 -1.84 4.45 11.58
CA SER A 160 -3.16 4.57 12.20
C SER A 160 -4.26 4.76 11.14
N PHE A 161 -3.99 5.62 10.15
CA PHE A 161 -4.90 5.84 9.03
C PHE A 161 -5.11 4.57 8.19
N PHE A 162 -4.04 3.83 7.89
CA PHE A 162 -4.12 2.56 7.17
C PHE A 162 -4.99 1.54 7.91
N VAL A 163 -4.76 1.35 9.21
CA VAL A 163 -5.52 0.40 10.02
C VAL A 163 -7.01 0.78 10.06
N GLN A 164 -7.33 2.06 10.27
CA GLN A 164 -8.72 2.53 10.29
C GLN A 164 -9.41 2.38 8.94
N PHE A 165 -8.74 2.80 7.86
CA PHE A 165 -9.28 2.71 6.50
C PHE A 165 -9.52 1.25 6.07
N TYR A 166 -8.54 0.38 6.35
CA TYR A 166 -8.64 -1.04 6.08
C TYR A 166 -9.80 -1.66 6.88
N ALA A 167 -9.84 -1.42 8.19
CA ALA A 167 -10.86 -1.99 9.05
C ALA A 167 -12.27 -1.53 8.65
N HIS A 168 -12.44 -0.26 8.28
CA HIS A 168 -13.70 0.26 7.78
C HIS A 168 -14.12 -0.44 6.47
N SER A 169 -13.20 -0.57 5.52
CA SER A 169 -13.47 -1.19 4.22
C SER A 169 -13.86 -2.67 4.36
N VAL A 170 -13.13 -3.44 5.17
CA VAL A 170 -13.44 -4.85 5.43
C VAL A 170 -14.74 -5.00 6.21
N SER A 171 -14.98 -4.16 7.23
CA SER A 171 -16.21 -4.22 8.02
C SER A 171 -17.44 -3.96 7.16
N ASN A 172 -17.39 -2.97 6.27
CA ASN A 172 -18.47 -2.67 5.32
C ASN A 172 -18.73 -3.84 4.37
N GLU A 173 -17.68 -4.51 3.90
CA GLU A 173 -17.82 -5.64 3.00
C GLU A 173 -18.43 -6.87 3.72
N LEU A 174 -17.98 -7.14 4.95
CA LEU A 174 -18.52 -8.21 5.78
C LEU A 174 -19.99 -7.96 6.17
N ALA A 175 -20.39 -6.70 6.37
CA ALA A 175 -21.76 -6.33 6.75
C ALA A 175 -22.78 -6.57 5.62
N LYS A 176 -22.36 -6.60 4.35
CA LYS A 176 -23.27 -6.83 3.21
C LYS A 176 -23.87 -8.24 3.17
N THR A 177 -23.22 -9.20 3.81
CA THR A 177 -23.51 -10.63 3.63
C THR A 177 -23.68 -11.39 4.94
N ASN A 178 -23.20 -10.84 6.06
CA ASN A 178 -23.36 -11.47 7.37
C ASN A 178 -24.40 -10.74 8.22
N SER A 179 -25.29 -11.52 8.85
CA SER A 179 -26.13 -11.09 9.97
C SER A 179 -25.39 -11.08 11.32
N CYS A 180 -24.05 -11.06 11.28
CA CYS A 180 -23.21 -11.08 12.48
C CYS A 180 -23.29 -9.75 13.25
N ASN A 181 -23.04 -9.78 14.55
CA ASN A 181 -23.04 -8.59 15.38
C ASN A 181 -22.01 -7.56 14.86
N PRO A 182 -22.37 -6.28 14.66
CA PRO A 182 -21.46 -5.25 14.16
C PRO A 182 -20.17 -5.13 14.99
N ARG A 183 -20.21 -5.42 16.29
CA ARG A 183 -19.03 -5.43 17.15
C ARG A 183 -18.01 -6.50 16.77
N ASN A 184 -18.47 -7.69 16.38
CA ASN A 184 -17.60 -8.78 15.92
C ASN A 184 -16.99 -8.46 14.56
N LEU A 185 -17.76 -7.84 13.67
CA LEU A 185 -17.27 -7.41 12.36
C LEU A 185 -16.17 -6.36 12.49
N ALA A 186 -16.37 -5.36 13.36
CA ALA A 186 -15.36 -4.36 13.67
C ALA A 186 -14.10 -5.02 14.26
N PHE A 187 -14.26 -5.92 15.23
CA PHE A 187 -13.14 -6.64 15.84
C PHE A 187 -12.30 -7.39 14.80
N ILE A 188 -12.92 -8.22 13.96
CA ILE A 188 -12.23 -8.97 12.90
C ILE A 188 -11.49 -8.03 11.95
N SER A 189 -12.13 -6.92 11.58
CA SER A 189 -11.59 -5.99 10.59
C SER A 189 -10.37 -5.22 11.11
N TYR A 190 -10.34 -4.86 12.40
CA TYR A 190 -9.15 -4.29 13.05
C TYR A 190 -8.08 -5.34 13.36
N PHE A 191 -8.50 -6.57 13.71
CA PHE A 191 -7.59 -7.65 14.06
C PHE A 191 -6.67 -8.05 12.89
N LEU A 192 -7.18 -8.08 11.66
CA LEU A 192 -6.42 -8.48 10.48
C LEU A 192 -5.12 -7.66 10.25
N PRO A 193 -5.15 -6.33 10.07
CA PRO A 193 -3.94 -5.55 9.85
C PRO A 193 -3.05 -5.50 11.09
N LEU A 194 -3.63 -5.43 12.30
CA LEU A 194 -2.86 -5.35 13.54
C LEU A 194 -2.10 -6.64 13.85
N SER A 195 -2.74 -7.81 13.67
CA SER A 195 -2.07 -9.10 13.88
C SER A 195 -0.95 -9.34 12.86
N TYR A 196 -1.12 -8.86 11.62
CA TYR A 196 -0.05 -8.89 10.64
C TYR A 196 1.14 -7.99 11.03
N ILE A 197 0.87 -6.75 11.46
CA ILE A 197 1.92 -5.83 11.92
C ILE A 197 2.67 -6.46 13.11
N LEU A 198 1.95 -7.03 14.07
CA LEU A 198 2.55 -7.72 15.21
C LEU A 198 3.43 -8.90 14.76
N MET A 199 2.95 -9.73 13.82
CA MET A 199 3.73 -10.84 13.27
C MET A 199 5.03 -10.34 12.63
N VAL A 200 4.97 -9.28 11.81
CA VAL A 200 6.15 -8.69 11.19
C VAL A 200 7.13 -8.14 12.23
N LEU A 201 6.63 -7.47 13.28
CA LEU A 201 7.46 -6.97 14.37
C LEU A 201 8.14 -8.09 15.17
N VAL A 202 7.45 -9.21 15.41
CA VAL A 202 8.02 -10.37 16.13
C VAL A 202 9.06 -11.12 15.29
N ILE A 203 8.89 -11.16 13.96
CA ILE A 203 9.86 -11.83 13.07
C ILE A 203 11.11 -10.96 12.87
N LEU A 204 10.97 -9.64 12.87
CA LEU A 204 12.05 -8.68 12.59
C LEU A 204 12.75 -8.13 13.83
N GLY A 205 12.13 -8.20 15.01
CA GLY A 205 12.69 -7.77 16.30
C GLY A 205 13.42 -8.89 17.01
#